data_AF-F4P3X8-F1
#
_entry.id   AF-F4P3X8-F1
#
_cell.length_a   1.000
_cell.length_b   1.000
_cell.length_c   1.000
_cell.angle_alpha   90.00
_cell.angle_beta   90.00
_cell.angle_gamma   90.00
#
_symmetry.space_group_name_H-M   'P 1'
#
loop_
_entity.id
_entity.type
_entity.pdbx_description
1 polymer ?
#
loop_
_entity_poly.entity_id
_entity_poly.type
_entity_poly.pdbx_seq_one_letter_code
_entity_poly.pdbx_strand_id
1 'polypeptide(L)'
;LQKETHFDGIELEALFEQYRSLSTIDSPEGGIDKDTYFKCLGPLGFEKNLIAERIFAFFDQDRDGIISFKELVCGLSILCKGNLDERIHYAFQGYDLDGDGFVSRDELRRMFKAYFNM
;
A
#
# COMPACT_ATOMS: atom_id res chain seq x y z
N LEU A 1 4.04 15.44 6.76
CA LEU A 1 4.12 15.05 5.33
C LEU A 1 5.37 15.56 4.64
N GLN A 2 5.53 16.85 4.30
CA GLN A 2 6.72 17.31 3.54
C GLN A 2 8.08 17.04 4.22
N LYS A 3 8.12 16.90 5.55
CA LYS A 3 9.33 16.52 6.31
C LYS A 3 9.47 15.00 6.54
N GLU A 4 8.43 14.24 6.23
CA GLU A 4 8.31 12.80 6.47
C GLU A 4 8.33 12.00 5.16
N THR A 5 8.29 12.69 4.01
CA THR A 5 8.22 12.10 2.67
C THR A 5 9.18 12.81 1.73
N HIS A 6 9.50 12.17 0.61
CA HIS A 6 10.40 12.68 -0.42
C HIS A 6 9.68 13.58 -1.44
N PHE A 7 8.47 14.05 -1.13
CA PHE A 7 7.64 14.89 -1.99
C PHE A 7 7.68 16.36 -1.56
N ASP A 8 7.66 17.26 -2.54
CA ASP A 8 7.51 18.69 -2.30
C ASP A 8 6.04 19.11 -2.09
N GLY A 9 5.81 20.38 -1.74
CA GLY A 9 4.46 20.87 -1.42
C GLY A 9 3.49 20.85 -2.62
N ILE A 10 4.00 21.01 -3.84
CA ILE A 10 3.17 21.01 -5.05
C ILE A 10 2.76 19.57 -5.38
N GLU A 11 3.70 18.64 -5.25
CA GLU A 11 3.44 17.21 -5.43
C GLU A 11 2.44 16.70 -4.39
N LEU A 12 2.55 17.14 -3.13
CA LEU A 12 1.60 16.77 -2.08
C LEU A 12 0.18 17.27 -2.38
N GLU A 13 0.04 18.49 -2.90
CA GLU A 13 -1.27 19.04 -3.29
C GLU A 13 -1.90 18.23 -4.43
N ALA A 14 -1.11 17.92 -5.47
CA ALA A 14 -1.58 17.11 -6.59
C ALA A 14 -1.98 15.68 -6.15
N LEU A 15 -1.19 15.08 -5.25
CA LEU A 15 -1.53 13.78 -4.65
C LEU A 15 -2.80 13.86 -3.80
N PHE A 16 -3.04 14.97 -3.12
CA PHE A 16 -4.26 15.17 -2.32
C PHE A 16 -5.51 15.29 -3.20
N GLU A 17 -5.42 16.00 -4.32
CA GLU A 17 -6.52 16.06 -5.30
C GLU A 17 -6.84 14.67 -5.85
N GLN A 18 -5.81 13.88 -6.17
CA GLN A 18 -6.00 12.50 -6.63
C GLN A 18 -6.59 11.62 -5.52
N TYR A 19 -6.11 11.74 -4.28
CA TYR A 19 -6.66 11.02 -3.13
C TYR A 19 -8.15 11.33 -2.93
N ARG A 20 -8.56 12.60 -3.04
CA ARG A 20 -9.97 12.98 -2.95
C ARG A 20 -10.85 12.32 -4.01
N SER A 21 -10.33 12.09 -5.21
CA SER A 21 -11.09 11.39 -6.26
C SER A 21 -11.28 9.90 -5.97
N LEU A 22 -10.39 9.31 -5.17
CA LEU A 22 -10.40 7.89 -4.80
C LEU A 22 -11.05 7.63 -3.44
N SER A 23 -11.07 8.63 -2.55
CA SER A 23 -11.69 8.55 -1.23
C SER A 23 -13.20 8.34 -1.36
N THR A 24 -13.70 7.22 -0.86
CA THR A 24 -15.14 6.91 -0.87
C THR A 24 -15.79 7.03 0.50
N ILE A 25 -14.99 7.22 1.56
CA ILE A 25 -15.51 7.43 2.90
C ILE A 25 -15.97 8.89 3.03
N ASP A 26 -17.24 9.07 3.37
CA ASP A 26 -17.85 10.38 3.63
C ASP A 26 -17.46 10.87 5.04
N SER A 27 -16.19 11.20 5.20
CA SER A 27 -15.62 11.79 6.42
C SER A 27 -14.78 13.02 6.07
N PRO A 28 -14.55 13.94 7.02
CA PRO A 28 -13.72 15.13 6.78
C PRO A 28 -12.28 14.79 6.37
N GLU A 29 -11.79 13.64 6.82
CA GLU A 29 -10.44 13.12 6.58
C GLU A 29 -10.37 12.25 5.32
N GLY A 30 -11.53 11.79 4.83
CA GLY A 30 -11.64 10.83 3.75
C GLY A 30 -11.06 9.47 4.13
N GLY A 31 -11.02 8.57 3.16
CA GLY A 31 -10.40 7.26 3.31
C GLY A 31 -10.67 6.36 2.12
N ILE A 32 -9.69 5.51 1.82
CA ILE A 32 -9.82 4.46 0.81
C ILE A 32 -9.97 3.13 1.54
N ASP A 33 -11.20 2.63 1.63
CA ASP A 33 -11.45 1.30 2.19
C ASP A 33 -10.98 0.18 1.25
N LYS A 34 -10.94 -1.04 1.77
CA LYS A 34 -10.54 -2.23 1.00
C LYS A 34 -11.36 -2.42 -0.26
N ASP A 35 -12.67 -2.24 -0.22
CA ASP A 35 -13.52 -2.50 -1.38
C ASP A 35 -13.28 -1.48 -2.50
N THR A 36 -13.07 -0.22 -2.16
CA THR A 36 -12.66 0.83 -3.08
C THR A 36 -11.27 0.59 -3.63
N TYR A 37 -10.31 0.23 -2.77
CA TYR A 37 -8.97 -0.18 -3.20
C TYR A 37 -9.04 -1.29 -4.26
N PHE A 38 -9.79 -2.37 -4.01
CA PHE A 38 -9.95 -3.47 -4.96
C PHE A 38 -10.73 -3.08 -6.21
N LYS A 39 -11.70 -2.17 -6.14
CA LYS A 39 -12.44 -1.68 -7.33
C LYS A 39 -11.58 -0.79 -8.22
N CYS A 40 -10.78 0.08 -7.63
CA CYS A 40 -9.98 1.07 -8.36
C CYS A 40 -8.64 0.50 -8.85
N LEU A 41 -8.01 -0.41 -8.09
CA LEU A 41 -6.71 -1.01 -8.43
C LEU A 41 -6.83 -2.46 -8.93
N GLY A 42 -7.96 -3.13 -8.72
CA GLY A 42 -8.23 -4.45 -9.32
C GLY A 42 -8.09 -4.51 -10.85
N PRO A 43 -8.46 -3.46 -11.61
CA PRO A 43 -8.22 -3.40 -13.06
C PRO A 43 -6.75 -3.37 -13.47
N LEU A 44 -5.80 -3.07 -12.56
CA LEU A 44 -4.35 -3.14 -12.83
C LEU A 44 -3.80 -4.57 -12.82
N GLY A 45 -4.67 -5.58 -12.77
CA GLY A 45 -4.29 -6.99 -12.95
C GLY A 45 -4.20 -7.79 -11.66
N PHE A 46 -4.76 -7.27 -10.56
CA PHE A 46 -4.83 -8.00 -9.29
C PHE A 46 -6.30 -8.29 -8.95
N GLU A 47 -6.78 -9.48 -9.33
CA GLU A 47 -7.99 -10.03 -8.70
C GLU A 47 -7.81 -10.04 -7.17
N LYS A 48 -8.91 -10.10 -6.39
CA LYS A 48 -8.84 -10.21 -4.92
C LYS A 48 -8.01 -11.45 -4.54
N ASN A 49 -6.71 -11.25 -4.32
CA ASN A 49 -5.72 -12.26 -4.03
C ASN A 49 -4.74 -11.76 -2.96
N LEU A 50 -3.89 -12.66 -2.47
CA LEU A 50 -2.95 -12.34 -1.39
C LEU A 50 -2.03 -11.17 -1.73
N ILE A 51 -1.65 -10.98 -3.00
CA ILE A 51 -0.77 -9.87 -3.41
C ILE A 51 -1.47 -8.53 -3.20
N ALA A 52 -2.71 -8.41 -3.66
CA ALA A 52 -3.47 -7.18 -3.48
C ALA A 52 -3.74 -6.90 -2.00
N GLU A 53 -3.96 -7.94 -1.17
CA GLU A 53 -4.02 -7.78 0.29
C GLU A 53 -2.69 -7.30 0.89
N ARG A 54 -1.54 -7.79 0.39
CA ARG A 54 -0.23 -7.36 0.86
C ARG A 54 0.06 -5.91 0.48
N ILE A 55 -0.31 -5.49 -0.72
CA ILE A 55 -0.15 -4.09 -1.14
C ILE A 55 -1.08 -3.19 -0.30
N PHE A 56 -2.30 -3.62 0.01
CA PHE A 56 -3.17 -2.88 0.93
C PHE A 56 -2.51 -2.72 2.31
N ALA A 57 -2.02 -3.82 2.89
CA ALA A 57 -1.34 -3.81 4.19
C ALA A 57 -0.03 -3.00 4.19
N PHE A 58 0.61 -2.81 3.04
CA PHE A 58 1.75 -1.91 2.92
C PHE A 58 1.34 -0.44 3.09
N PHE A 59 0.15 -0.05 2.65
CA PHE A 59 -0.34 1.30 2.87
C PHE A 59 -0.99 1.48 4.25
N ASP A 60 -1.89 0.57 4.65
CA ASP A 60 -2.61 0.56 5.93
C ASP A 60 -1.67 0.16 7.10
N GLN A 61 -0.90 1.13 7.59
CA GLN A 61 0.16 0.93 8.57
C GLN A 61 -0.38 0.83 10.00
N ASP A 62 -1.46 1.56 10.30
CA ASP A 62 -2.13 1.49 11.60
C ASP A 62 -3.15 0.34 11.69
N ARG A 63 -3.46 -0.31 10.57
CA ARG A 63 -4.32 -1.49 10.45
C ARG A 63 -5.77 -1.19 10.81
N ASP A 64 -6.22 0.04 10.61
CA ASP A 64 -7.62 0.42 10.80
C ASP A 64 -8.52 -0.06 9.62
N GLY A 65 -7.91 -0.55 8.54
CA GLY A 65 -8.59 -1.07 7.35
C GLY A 65 -8.95 0.01 6.34
N ILE A 66 -8.41 1.22 6.48
CA ILE A 66 -8.62 2.39 5.64
C ILE A 66 -7.24 2.96 5.30
N ILE A 67 -6.99 3.24 4.02
CA ILE A 67 -5.77 3.97 3.65
C ILE A 67 -6.06 5.47 3.79
N SER A 68 -5.46 6.09 4.79
CA SER A 68 -5.48 7.54 4.99
C SER A 68 -4.60 8.26 3.96
N PHE A 69 -4.79 9.58 3.79
CA PHE A 69 -3.93 10.37 2.91
C PHE A 69 -2.45 10.30 3.34
N LYS A 70 -2.19 10.34 4.65
CA LYS A 70 -0.82 10.25 5.19
C LYS A 70 -0.16 8.93 4.77
N GLU A 71 -0.87 7.83 4.95
CA GLU A 71 -0.39 6.50 4.60
C GLU A 71 -0.14 6.32 3.11
N LEU A 72 -1.06 6.81 2.28
CA LEU A 72 -0.89 6.77 0.82
C LEU A 72 0.40 7.50 0.41
N VAL A 73 0.60 8.73 0.89
CA VAL A 73 1.76 9.54 0.53
C VAL A 73 3.05 8.93 1.08
N CYS A 74 3.05 8.43 2.32
CA CYS A 74 4.22 7.75 2.88
C CYS A 74 4.59 6.50 2.06
N GLY A 75 3.60 5.67 1.71
CA GLY A 75 3.82 4.48 0.88
C GLY A 75 4.35 4.84 -0.51
N LEU A 76 3.75 5.83 -1.18
CA LEU A 76 4.22 6.32 -2.48
C LEU A 76 5.62 6.95 -2.40
N SER A 77 5.94 7.60 -1.27
CA SER A 77 7.26 8.19 -1.05
C SER A 77 8.33 7.11 -1.11
N ILE A 78 8.10 5.96 -0.46
CA ILE A 78 9.00 4.80 -0.49
C ILE A 78 9.06 4.19 -1.89
N LEU A 79 7.91 3.91 -2.50
CA LEU A 79 7.83 3.20 -3.78
C LEU A 79 8.43 3.99 -4.94
N CYS A 80 8.14 5.29 -5.02
CA CYS A 80 8.53 6.13 -6.15
C CYS A 80 9.88 6.81 -5.94
N LYS A 81 10.14 7.30 -4.72
CA LYS A 81 11.27 8.20 -4.42
C LYS A 81 12.21 7.68 -3.34
N GLY A 82 11.85 6.62 -2.64
CA GLY A 82 12.67 6.01 -1.59
C GLY A 82 13.94 5.40 -2.15
N ASN A 83 14.94 5.28 -1.30
CA ASN A 83 16.19 4.62 -1.61
C ASN A 83 16.04 3.08 -1.67
N LEU A 84 17.10 2.39 -2.07
CA LEU A 84 17.05 0.93 -2.20
C LEU A 84 16.79 0.22 -0.87
N ASP A 85 17.37 0.70 0.23
CA ASP A 85 17.22 0.09 1.55
C ASP A 85 15.78 0.18 2.05
N GLU A 86 15.13 1.35 1.88
CA GLU A 86 13.71 1.55 2.18
C GLU A 86 12.86 0.56 1.35
N ARG A 87 13.10 0.47 0.04
CA ARG A 87 12.33 -0.43 -0.83
C ARG A 87 12.51 -1.90 -0.45
N ILE A 88 13.72 -2.32 -0.13
CA ILE A 88 14.00 -3.71 0.30
C ILE A 88 13.32 -3.99 1.63
N HIS A 89 13.39 -3.06 2.59
CA HIS A 89 12.77 -3.23 3.91
C HIS A 89 11.26 -3.49 3.78
N TYR A 90 10.56 -2.64 3.02
CA TYR A 90 9.11 -2.80 2.85
C TYR A 90 8.74 -3.97 1.92
N ALA A 91 9.57 -4.30 0.93
CA ALA A 91 9.38 -5.51 0.15
C ALA A 91 9.44 -6.74 1.06
N PHE A 92 10.42 -6.81 1.96
CA PHE A 92 10.55 -7.90 2.93
C PHE A 92 9.32 -8.02 3.82
N GLN A 93 8.84 -6.90 4.39
CA GLN A 93 7.59 -6.87 5.17
C GLN A 93 6.36 -7.32 4.37
N GLY A 94 6.36 -7.13 3.05
CA GLY A 94 5.29 -7.64 2.19
C GLY A 94 5.30 -9.17 2.02
N TYR A 95 6.46 -9.81 2.16
CA TYR A 95 6.62 -11.28 2.08
C TYR A 95 6.45 -11.97 3.44
N ASP A 96 6.86 -11.33 4.53
CA ASP A 96 6.68 -11.78 5.90
C ASP A 96 5.20 -11.64 6.30
N LEU A 97 4.46 -12.76 6.29
CA LEU A 97 3.01 -12.78 6.46
C LEU A 97 2.61 -12.80 7.93
N ASP A 98 3.41 -13.41 8.79
CA ASP A 98 3.14 -13.51 10.23
C ASP A 98 3.85 -12.43 11.07
N GLY A 99 4.79 -11.70 10.47
CA GLY A 99 5.48 -10.57 11.08
C GLY A 99 6.56 -10.98 12.07
N ASP A 100 7.12 -12.19 11.94
CA ASP A 100 8.17 -12.70 12.83
C ASP A 100 9.57 -12.14 12.50
N GLY A 101 9.70 -11.37 11.40
CA GLY A 101 10.94 -10.80 10.92
C GLY A 101 11.74 -11.73 10.01
N PHE A 102 11.18 -12.88 9.63
CA PHE A 102 11.74 -13.84 8.70
C PHE A 102 10.79 -14.09 7.53
N VAL A 103 11.35 -14.58 6.42
CA VAL A 103 10.55 -15.03 5.28
C VAL A 103 10.73 -16.54 5.19
N SER A 104 9.73 -17.25 5.69
CA SER A 104 9.69 -18.70 5.70
C SER A 104 9.40 -19.28 4.30
N ARG A 105 9.74 -20.56 4.13
CA ARG A 105 9.43 -21.30 2.90
C ARG A 105 7.92 -21.33 2.60
N ASP A 106 7.10 -21.40 3.65
CA ASP A 106 5.65 -21.45 3.47
C ASP A 106 5.07 -20.11 3.03
N GLU A 107 5.60 -19.00 3.53
CA GLU A 107 5.20 -17.65 3.11
C GLU A 107 5.58 -17.40 1.65
N LEU A 108 6.81 -17.72 1.26
CA LEU A 108 7.23 -17.66 -0.15
C LEU A 108 6.34 -18.51 -1.04
N ARG A 109 6.02 -19.74 -0.61
CA ARG A 109 5.13 -20.64 -1.36
C ARG A 109 3.73 -20.05 -1.52
N ARG A 110 3.17 -19.42 -0.48
CA ARG A 110 1.84 -18.78 -0.54
C ARG A 110 1.86 -17.57 -1.46
N MET A 111 2.88 -16.72 -1.38
CA MET A 111 3.06 -15.57 -2.28
C MET A 111 3.20 -16.01 -3.74
N PHE A 112 4.01 -17.05 -4.01
CA PHE A 112 4.20 -17.57 -5.35
C PHE A 112 2.89 -18.11 -5.96
N LYS A 113 2.12 -18.88 -5.17
CA LYS A 113 0.80 -19.35 -5.59
C LYS A 113 -0.15 -18.21 -5.95
N ALA A 114 -0.18 -17.17 -5.13
CA ALA A 114 -1.01 -15.99 -5.40
C ALA A 114 -0.57 -15.21 -6.65
N TYR A 115 0.72 -15.20 -6.97
CA TYR A 115 1.25 -14.54 -8.18
C TYR A 115 0.88 -15.28 -9.46
N PHE A 116 0.96 -16.60 -9.44
CA PHE A 116 0.74 -17.43 -10.63
C PHE A 116 -0.68 -18.00 -10.73
N ASN A 117 -1.60 -17.60 -9.84
CA ASN A 117 -2.95 -18.14 -9.72
C ASN A 117 -2.97 -19.68 -9.64
N MET A 118 -2.06 -20.26 -8.85
CA MET A 118 -1.84 -21.72 -8.69
C MET A 118 -2.27 -22.29 -7.33
#